data_AF-A0A3L7P3S1-F1
#
_entry.id   AF-A0A3L7P3S1-F1
#
_cell.length_a   1.000
_cell.length_b   1.000
_cell.length_c   1.000
_cell.angle_alpha   90.00
_cell.angle_beta   90.00
_cell.angle_gamma   90.00
#
_symmetry.space_group_name_H-M   'P 1'
#
loop_
_entity.id
_entity.type
_entity.pdbx_description
1 polymer ?
#
loop_
_entity_poly.entity_id
_entity_poly.type
_entity_poly.pdbx_seq_one_letter_code
_entity_poly.pdbx_strand_id
1 'polypeptide(L)'
;MDVNDYLIDHTALDWPKLLSSWAWLIDEEMEVQPWLMNRFGDLFFVDEAGIVFWLNITDGELSEVAANVDEFFERMESEEGS
;
A
#
# COMPACT_ATOMS: atom_id res chain seq x y z
N MET A 1 6.03 18.79 -3.41
CA MET A 1 5.68 18.39 -2.01
C MET A 1 6.46 17.12 -1.73
N ASP A 2 7.01 16.94 -0.53
CA ASP A 2 7.79 15.73 -0.23
C ASP A 2 6.82 14.62 0.17
N VAL A 3 6.86 13.48 -0.52
CA VAL A 3 5.97 12.33 -0.25
C VAL A 3 6.10 11.88 1.21
N ASN A 4 7.28 12.08 1.83
CA ASN A 4 7.52 11.73 3.23
C ASN A 4 6.65 12.52 4.23
N ASP A 5 6.10 13.69 3.86
CA ASP A 5 5.20 14.46 4.73
C ASP A 5 3.83 13.79 4.91
N TYR A 6 3.47 12.89 3.98
CA TYR A 6 2.25 12.09 4.03
C TYR A 6 2.47 10.69 4.61
N LEU A 7 3.71 10.30 4.90
CA LEU A 7 4.05 8.99 5.44
C LEU A 7 4.00 9.04 6.96
N ILE A 8 3.04 8.31 7.52
CA ILE A 8 3.04 8.04 8.95
C ILE A 8 4.09 6.97 9.22
N ASP A 9 4.95 7.19 10.21
CA ASP A 9 5.85 6.15 10.71
C ASP A 9 5.00 4.98 11.22
N HIS A 10 5.04 3.90 10.46
CA HIS A 10 4.19 2.73 10.65
C HIS A 10 5.01 1.48 10.95
N THR A 11 6.33 1.63 11.09
CA THR A 11 7.26 0.55 11.40
C THR A 11 7.03 -0.05 12.79
N ALA A 12 6.42 0.71 13.70
CA ALA A 12 6.04 0.26 15.04
C ALA A 12 4.62 -0.34 15.13
N LEU A 13 3.87 -0.40 14.03
CA LEU A 13 2.50 -0.92 14.03
C LEU A 13 2.47 -2.44 13.84
N ASP A 14 1.53 -3.08 14.53
CA ASP A 14 1.31 -4.52 14.43
C ASP A 14 0.45 -4.82 13.19
N TRP A 15 1.12 -4.84 12.04
CA TRP A 15 0.49 -5.01 10.73
C TRP A 15 -0.32 -6.28 10.57
N PRO A 16 0.13 -7.47 11.02
CA PRO A 16 -0.68 -8.67 10.95
C PRO A 16 -2.02 -8.49 11.66
N LYS A 17 -2.04 -7.81 12.81
CA LYS A 17 -3.26 -7.53 13.56
C LYS A 17 -4.14 -6.49 12.88
N LEU A 18 -3.57 -5.47 12.25
CA LEU A 18 -4.31 -4.48 11.48
C LEU A 18 -4.95 -5.15 10.26
N LEU A 19 -4.15 -5.89 9.48
CA LEU A 19 -4.54 -6.60 8.27
C LEU A 19 -5.47 -7.79 8.54
N SER A 20 -5.57 -8.27 9.78
CA SER A 20 -6.46 -9.38 10.15
C SER A 20 -7.93 -9.11 9.82
N SER A 21 -8.38 -7.84 9.83
CA SER A 21 -9.73 -7.46 9.38
C SER A 21 -9.96 -7.65 7.88
N TRP A 22 -8.87 -7.72 7.11
CA TRP A 22 -8.80 -7.91 5.66
C TRP A 22 -8.20 -9.26 5.26
N ALA A 23 -8.09 -10.21 6.21
CA ALA A 23 -7.58 -11.57 5.95
C ALA A 23 -8.42 -12.39 4.95
N TRP A 24 -9.62 -11.91 4.60
CA TRP A 24 -10.46 -12.49 3.55
C TRP A 24 -10.05 -12.03 2.13
N LEU A 25 -9.25 -10.98 2.05
CA LEU A 25 -8.82 -10.31 0.83
C LEU A 25 -7.31 -10.47 0.61
N ILE A 26 -6.56 -10.50 1.71
CA ILE A 26 -5.12 -10.75 1.77
C ILE A 26 -4.96 -12.18 2.23
N ASP A 27 -4.38 -13.02 1.38
CA ASP A 27 -4.11 -14.41 1.71
C ASP A 27 -3.20 -14.49 2.94
N GLU A 28 -3.48 -15.43 3.87
CA GLU A 28 -2.73 -15.53 5.13
C GLU A 28 -1.25 -15.88 4.90
N GLU A 29 -0.94 -16.46 3.74
CA GLU A 29 0.41 -16.79 3.30
C GLU A 29 1.12 -15.61 2.60
N MET A 30 0.40 -14.53 2.28
CA MET A 30 0.97 -13.38 1.58
C MET A 30 1.80 -12.54 2.55
N GLU A 31 3.12 -12.49 2.33
CA GLU A 31 4.02 -11.61 3.09
C GLU A 31 3.77 -10.15 2.69
N VAL A 32 2.83 -9.51 3.39
CA VAL A 32 2.53 -8.09 3.18
C VAL A 32 3.61 -7.25 3.83
N GLN A 33 4.47 -6.64 3.02
CA GLN A 33 5.37 -5.61 3.49
C GLN A 33 4.72 -4.23 3.29
N PRO A 34 4.18 -3.62 4.37
CA PRO A 34 3.60 -2.29 4.30
C PRO A 34 4.69 -1.33 3.85
N TRP A 35 4.42 -0.64 2.76
CA TRP A 35 5.40 0.21 2.12
C TRP A 35 5.02 1.68 2.24
N LEU A 36 3.74 1.98 2.06
CA LEU A 36 3.23 3.34 2.10
C LEU A 36 1.86 3.35 2.77
N MET A 37 1.69 4.15 3.81
CA MET A 37 0.36 4.42 4.36
C MET A 37 0.13 5.93 4.35
N ASN A 38 -0.89 6.36 3.61
CA ASN A 38 -1.31 7.74 3.62
C ASN A 38 -2.17 8.02 4.86
N ARG A 39 -2.14 9.26 5.35
CA ARG A 39 -3.02 9.78 6.41
C ARG A 39 -4.52 9.69 6.09
N PHE A 40 -4.89 9.48 4.83
CA PHE A 40 -6.27 9.17 4.43
C PHE A 40 -6.65 7.70 4.61
N GLY A 41 -5.68 6.85 4.97
CA GLY A 41 -5.88 5.43 5.24
C GLY A 41 -5.61 4.52 4.05
N ASP A 42 -5.20 5.06 2.90
CA ASP A 42 -4.73 4.26 1.78
C ASP A 42 -3.47 3.50 2.16
N LEU A 43 -3.52 2.17 2.02
CA LEU A 43 -2.40 1.30 2.30
C LEU A 43 -1.85 0.73 1.00
N PHE A 44 -0.58 0.97 0.75
CA PHE A 44 0.18 0.37 -0.32
C PHE A 44 1.19 -0.59 0.28
N PHE A 45 1.27 -1.77 -0.29
CA PHE A 45 2.23 -2.79 0.11
C PHE A 45 2.83 -3.48 -1.11
N VAL A 46 3.98 -4.10 -0.88
CA VAL A 46 4.72 -4.81 -1.91
C VAL A 46 4.71 -6.29 -1.56
N ASP A 47 4.44 -7.13 -2.56
CA ASP A 47 4.51 -8.59 -2.41
C ASP A 47 5.94 -9.12 -2.60
N GLU A 48 6.12 -10.43 -2.48
CA GLU A 48 7.43 -11.07 -2.69
C GLU A 48 7.94 -10.95 -4.14
N ALA A 49 7.05 -10.75 -5.12
CA ALA A 49 7.40 -10.53 -6.51
C ALA A 49 7.82 -9.08 -6.82
N GLY A 50 7.61 -8.15 -5.89
CA GLY A 50 7.90 -6.73 -6.04
C GLY A 50 6.73 -5.92 -6.61
N ILE A 51 5.55 -6.52 -6.78
CA ILE A 51 4.33 -5.91 -7.28
C ILE A 51 3.71 -5.02 -6.19
N VAL A 52 3.24 -3.84 -6.60
CA VAL A 52 2.62 -2.88 -5.69
C VAL A 52 1.10 -3.04 -5.73
N PHE A 53 0.54 -3.34 -4.57
CA PHE A 53 -0.89 -3.42 -4.36
C PHE A 53 -1.38 -2.26 -3.51
N TRP A 54 -2.58 -1.78 -3.84
CA TRP A 54 -3.32 -0.80 -3.07
C TRP A 54 -4.51 -1.49 -2.40
N LEU A 55 -4.50 -1.47 -1.07
CA LEU A 55 -5.64 -1.85 -0.25
C LEU A 55 -6.46 -0.60 0.05
N ASN A 56 -7.65 -0.54 -0.55
CA ASN A 56 -8.64 0.46 -0.22
C ASN A 56 -9.35 0.05 1.07
N ILE A 57 -9.00 0.68 2.18
CA ILE A 57 -9.62 0.38 3.49
C ILE A 57 -11.09 0.79 3.59
N THR A 58 -11.55 1.68 2.71
CA THR A 58 -12.92 2.22 2.71
C THR A 58 -13.89 1.25 2.03
N ASP A 59 -13.49 0.73 0.87
CA ASP A 59 -14.28 -0.21 0.08
C ASP A 59 -13.96 -1.69 0.41
N GLY A 60 -12.77 -1.93 0.97
CA GLY A 60 -12.27 -3.29 1.22
C GLY A 60 -11.81 -3.99 -0.05
N GLU A 61 -11.26 -3.26 -1.01
CA GLU A 61 -10.80 -3.80 -2.29
C GLU A 61 -9.27 -3.80 -2.37
N LEU A 62 -8.71 -4.85 -2.98
CA LEU A 62 -7.29 -4.97 -3.26
C LEU A 62 -7.08 -4.85 -4.76
N SER A 63 -6.39 -3.81 -5.17
CA SER A 63 -6.10 -3.53 -6.57
C SER A 63 -4.60 -3.52 -6.81
N GLU A 64 -4.16 -4.19 -7.88
CA GLU A 64 -2.80 -4.03 -8.39
C GLU A 64 -2.68 -2.65 -9.04
N VAL A 65 -1.78 -1.81 -8.54
CA VAL A 65 -1.59 -0.44 -9.04
C VAL A 65 -0.31 -0.28 -9.85
N ALA A 66 0.69 -1.14 -9.63
CA ALA A 66 1.92 -1.15 -10.40
C ALA A 66 2.63 -2.50 -10.34
N ALA A 67 3.30 -2.89 -11.41
CA ALA A 67 4.11 -4.13 -11.44
C ALA A 67 5.39 -4.03 -10.61
N ASN A 68 5.84 -2.81 -10.28
CA ASN A 68 7.00 -2.57 -9.45
C ASN A 68 6.97 -1.16 -8.82
N VAL A 69 7.82 -0.96 -7.82
CA VAL A 69 7.99 0.32 -7.10
C VAL A 69 8.32 1.50 -8.02
N ASP A 70 9.14 1.29 -9.05
CA ASP A 70 9.56 2.35 -9.98
C ASP A 70 8.36 2.83 -10.81
N GLU A 71 7.60 1.90 -11.37
CA GLU A 71 6.36 2.19 -12.11
C GLU A 71 5.33 2.92 -11.23
N PHE A 72 5.23 2.56 -9.94
CA PHE A 72 4.34 3.24 -9.01
C PHE A 72 4.70 4.73 -8.86
N PHE A 73 5.99 5.04 -8.69
CA PHE A 73 6.44 6.43 -8.61
C PHE A 73 6.21 7.19 -9.92
N GLU A 74 6.50 6.57 -11.08
CA GLU A 74 6.24 7.17 -12.39
C GLU A 74 4.74 7.50 -12.59
N ARG A 75 3.84 6.64 -12.11
CA ARG A 75 2.39 6.88 -12.15
C ARG A 75 1.96 8.00 -11.22
N MET A 76 2.48 8.04 -9.99
CA MET A 76 2.18 9.14 -9.05
C MET A 76 2.62 10.48 -9.61
N GLU A 77 3.82 10.58 -10.18
CA GLU A 77 4.30 11.81 -10.81
C GLU A 77 3.47 12.22 -12.04
N SER A 78 2.90 11.25 -12.76
CA SER A 78 2.04 11.52 -13.92
C SER A 78 0.62 11.98 -13.55
N GLU A 79 0.04 11.52 -12.43
CA GLU A 79 -1.31 11.93 -12.01
C GLU A 79 -1.38 13.32 -11.38
N GLU A 80 -0.29 13.83 -10.79
CA GLU A 80 -0.26 15.21 -10.26
C GLU A 80 -0.17 16.30 -11.37
N GLY A 81 -0.20 15.91 -12.65
CA GLY A 81 0.12 16.75 -13.80
C GLY A 81 -0.99 17.06 -14.81
N SER A 82 -2.29 16.97 -14.47
CA SER A 82 -3.39 17.33 -15.40
C SER A 82 -4.34 18.43 -14.94
#